data_AF-A0A0P0N385-F1
#
_entry.id   AF-A0A0P0N385-F1
#
_cell.length_a   1.000
_cell.length_b   1.000
_cell.length_c   1.000
_cell.angle_alpha   90.00
_cell.angle_beta   90.00
_cell.angle_gamma   90.00
#
_symmetry.space_group_name_H-M   'P 1'
#
loop_
_entity.id
_entity.type
_entity.pdbx_description
1 polymer ?
#
loop_
_entity_poly.entity_id
_entity_poly.type
_entity_poly.pdbx_seq_one_letter_code
_entity_poly.pdbx_strand_id
1 'polypeptide(L)'
;MVKVLRGVSPVVATALLVLIAIATAVILYLWVSGTVQTTPQTSYQLQERIKIDTVDVQSNTTHYNFTVYVRNVGDVNATLSTAYLVDPQTNSIVKVNDTLNIEIKPGNVTPLINVFENIPAGSFTGNTALVRIVTTNGVEATYMVPLK
;
A
#
# COMPACT_ATOMS: atom_id res chain seq x y z
N MET A 1 -17.44 -33.16 60.54
CA MET A 1 -16.13 -32.56 60.86
C MET A 1 -15.80 -31.55 59.77
N VAL A 2 -15.91 -30.25 60.06
CA VAL A 2 -15.70 -29.18 59.06
C VAL A 2 -14.21 -28.85 59.02
N LYS A 3 -13.59 -29.00 57.86
CA LYS A 3 -12.16 -28.72 57.64
C LYS A 3 -11.98 -27.22 57.49
N VAL A 4 -11.47 -26.56 58.53
CA VAL A 4 -11.18 -25.12 58.50
C VAL A 4 -9.97 -24.87 57.61
N LEU A 5 -10.16 -24.18 56.49
CA LEU A 5 -9.07 -23.72 55.62
C LEU A 5 -8.30 -22.63 56.36
N ARG A 6 -7.02 -22.86 56.65
CA ARG A 6 -6.14 -21.86 57.29
C ARG A 6 -5.87 -20.75 56.27
N GLY A 7 -6.29 -19.53 56.60
CA GLY A 7 -6.02 -18.34 55.78
C GLY A 7 -4.53 -18.00 55.75
N VAL A 8 -4.08 -17.47 54.62
CA VAL A 8 -2.71 -16.95 54.47
C VAL A 8 -2.52 -15.79 55.46
N SER A 9 -1.37 -15.76 56.14
CA SER A 9 -1.03 -14.66 57.05
C SER A 9 -1.15 -13.31 56.32
N PRO A 10 -1.80 -12.28 56.89
CA PRO A 10 -2.00 -10.99 56.25
C PRO A 10 -0.70 -10.38 55.67
N VAL A 11 0.42 -10.59 56.37
CA VAL A 11 1.74 -10.09 55.94
C VAL A 11 2.25 -10.83 54.70
N VAL A 12 2.08 -12.15 54.67
CA VAL A 12 2.50 -12.99 53.54
C VAL A 12 1.64 -12.67 52.31
N ALA A 13 0.35 -12.41 52.51
CA ALA A 13 -0.55 -11.99 51.45
C ALA A 13 -0.11 -10.67 50.81
N THR A 14 0.28 -9.68 51.63
CA THR A 14 0.78 -8.40 51.11
C THR A 14 2.09 -8.53 50.35
N ALA A 15 3.04 -9.33 50.82
CA ALA A 15 4.31 -9.55 50.14
C ALA A 15 4.11 -10.22 48.77
N LEU A 16 3.21 -11.21 48.71
CA LEU A 16 2.87 -11.91 47.48
C LEU A 16 2.13 -11.00 46.48
N LEU A 17 1.27 -10.10 46.97
CA LEU A 17 0.58 -9.11 46.16
C LEU A 17 1.57 -8.14 45.49
N VAL A 18 2.57 -7.66 46.23
CA VAL A 18 3.61 -6.77 45.68
C VAL A 18 4.44 -7.48 44.60
N LEU A 19 4.80 -8.75 44.80
CA LEU A 19 5.53 -9.53 43.79
C LEU A 19 4.75 -9.67 42.48
N ILE A 20 3.45 -9.97 42.58
CA ILE A 20 2.60 -10.06 41.39
C ILE A 20 2.50 -8.69 40.70
N ALA A 21 2.35 -7.61 41.46
CA ALA A 21 2.28 -6.25 40.90
C ALA A 21 3.55 -5.87 40.14
N ILE A 22 4.73 -6.24 40.64
CA ILE A 22 6.00 -6.02 39.94
C ILE A 22 6.06 -6.87 38.67
N ALA A 23 5.67 -8.15 38.74
CA ALA A 23 5.68 -9.03 37.58
C ALA A 23 4.73 -8.53 36.46
N THR A 24 3.51 -8.11 36.81
CA THR A 24 2.57 -7.56 35.83
C THR A 24 3.05 -6.24 35.24
N ALA A 25 3.68 -5.37 36.04
CA ALA A 25 4.28 -4.13 35.55
C ALA A 25 5.39 -4.38 34.53
N VAL A 26 6.26 -5.36 34.76
CA VAL A 26 7.33 -5.73 33.81
C VAL A 26 6.75 -6.29 32.51
N ILE A 27 5.74 -7.16 32.59
CA ILE A 27 5.07 -7.70 31.39
C ILE A 27 4.43 -6.57 30.57
N LEU A 28 3.73 -5.64 31.23
CA LEU A 28 3.14 -4.46 30.58
C LEU A 28 4.22 -3.59 29.93
N TYR A 29 5.34 -3.36 30.61
CA TYR A 29 6.46 -2.58 30.06
C TYR A 29 7.04 -3.22 28.80
N LEU A 30 7.26 -4.55 28.82
CA LEU A 30 7.75 -5.29 27.65
C LEU A 30 6.73 -5.26 26.49
N TRP A 31 5.44 -5.35 26.80
CA TRP A 31 4.39 -5.24 25.79
C TRP A 31 4.33 -3.85 25.16
N VAL A 32 4.31 -2.78 25.96
CA VAL A 32 4.31 -1.40 25.45
C VAL A 32 5.58 -1.11 24.66
N SER A 33 6.75 -1.47 25.17
CA SER A 33 8.03 -1.22 24.47
C SER A 33 8.17 -2.05 23.18
N GLY A 34 7.66 -3.28 23.14
CA GLY A 34 7.57 -4.09 21.93
C GLY A 34 6.62 -3.50 20.88
N THR A 35 5.50 -2.91 21.31
CA THR A 35 4.51 -2.28 20.42
C THR A 35 4.98 -0.90 19.90
N VAL A 36 5.82 -0.20 20.65
CA VAL A 36 6.34 1.13 20.27
C VAL A 36 7.56 1.04 19.34
N GLN A 37 8.34 -0.05 19.39
CA GLN A 37 9.48 -0.24 18.49
C GLN A 37 9.08 -0.60 17.05
N THR A 38 7.83 -0.99 16.81
CA THR A 38 7.28 -1.03 15.44
C THR A 38 6.91 0.39 15.00
N THR A 39 7.90 1.28 14.94
CA THR A 39 7.74 2.51 14.16
C THR A 39 7.51 2.07 12.72
N PRO A 40 6.35 2.40 12.14
CA PRO A 40 5.77 1.50 11.17
C PRO A 40 6.32 1.84 9.79
N GLN A 41 6.38 0.83 8.92
CA GLN A 41 6.54 0.99 7.46
C GLN A 41 5.57 2.03 6.85
N THR A 42 4.56 2.47 7.61
CA THR A 42 3.69 3.60 7.29
C THR A 42 4.43 4.92 7.12
N SER A 43 5.60 5.16 7.74
CA SER A 43 6.34 6.41 7.49
C SER A 43 6.82 6.49 6.05
N TYR A 44 7.27 5.37 5.45
CA TYR A 44 7.67 5.33 4.04
C TYR A 44 6.47 5.48 3.12
N GLN A 45 5.35 4.79 3.38
CA GLN A 45 4.12 4.94 2.59
C GLN A 45 3.47 6.34 2.70
N LEU A 46 3.63 7.03 3.82
CA LEU A 46 3.14 8.41 3.99
C LEU A 46 4.03 9.43 3.26
N GLN A 47 5.33 9.16 3.15
CA GLN A 47 6.29 10.02 2.47
C GLN A 47 6.37 9.72 0.97
N GLU A 48 6.12 8.48 0.55
CA GLU A 48 6.07 8.07 -0.85
C GLU A 48 4.71 8.46 -1.44
N ARG A 49 4.75 9.33 -2.45
CA ARG A 49 3.53 9.82 -3.10
C ARG A 49 3.78 9.89 -4.59
N ILE A 50 2.98 9.17 -5.35
CA ILE A 50 3.02 9.20 -6.81
C ILE A 50 1.75 9.85 -7.36
N LYS A 51 1.89 10.51 -8.50
CA LYS A 51 0.79 11.09 -9.26
C LYS A 51 1.00 10.76 -10.73
N ILE A 52 -0.09 10.49 -11.44
CA ILE A 52 -0.07 10.40 -12.90
C ILE A 52 -0.35 11.81 -13.43
N ASP A 53 0.60 12.36 -14.20
CA ASP A 53 0.46 13.70 -14.78
C ASP A 53 -0.44 13.64 -16.03
N THR A 54 -0.20 12.66 -16.90
CA THR A 54 -1.00 12.43 -18.10
C THR A 54 -0.84 10.99 -18.59
N VAL A 55 -1.77 10.56 -19.42
CA VAL A 55 -1.72 9.31 -20.17
C VAL A 55 -1.92 9.64 -21.63
N ASP A 56 -0.94 9.28 -22.46
CA ASP A 56 -1.03 9.35 -23.91
C ASP A 56 -1.56 8.01 -24.44
N VAL A 57 -2.56 8.08 -25.31
CA VAL A 57 -3.19 6.89 -25.93
C VAL A 57 -3.02 7.01 -27.42
N GLN A 58 -2.19 6.14 -27.98
CA GLN A 58 -2.00 6.05 -29.42
C GLN A 58 -2.94 4.98 -29.96
N SER A 59 -3.90 5.40 -30.78
CA SER A 59 -4.83 4.54 -31.47
C SER A 59 -4.31 4.18 -32.86
N ASN A 60 -4.32 2.90 -33.19
CA ASN A 60 -4.39 2.42 -34.57
C ASN A 60 -5.83 1.96 -34.87
N THR A 61 -6.14 1.63 -36.12
CA THR A 61 -7.47 1.20 -36.58
C THR A 61 -8.10 0.05 -35.78
N THR A 62 -7.32 -0.71 -35.03
CA THR A 62 -7.75 -1.92 -34.30
C THR A 62 -7.23 -2.01 -32.86
N HIS A 63 -6.23 -1.22 -32.47
CA HIS A 63 -5.52 -1.38 -31.20
C HIS A 63 -5.14 -0.05 -30.58
N TYR A 64 -5.00 -0.02 -29.25
CA TYR A 64 -4.49 1.11 -28.47
C TYR A 64 -3.15 0.76 -27.81
N ASN A 65 -2.24 1.74 -27.78
CA ASN A 65 -1.00 1.71 -27.01
C ASN A 65 -1.00 2.86 -26.00
N PHE A 66 -0.62 2.57 -24.76
CA PHE A 66 -0.67 3.53 -23.66
C PHE A 66 0.72 3.90 -23.19
N THR A 67 1.00 5.19 -23.13
CA THR A 67 2.19 5.75 -22.49
C THR A 67 1.77 6.58 -21.29
N VAL A 68 2.28 6.24 -20.10
CA VAL A 68 1.85 6.86 -18.83
C VAL A 68 2.98 7.69 -18.25
N TYR A 69 2.71 8.95 -17.89
CA TYR A 69 3.69 9.82 -17.27
C TYR A 69 3.44 9.87 -15.76
N VAL A 70 4.36 9.28 -14.99
CA VAL A 70 4.25 9.20 -13.53
C VAL A 70 5.25 10.15 -12.89
N ARG A 71 4.77 11.00 -11.98
CA ARG A 71 5.56 11.92 -11.17
C ARG A 71 5.65 11.41 -9.75
N ASN A 72 6.85 11.43 -9.18
CA ASN A 72 7.02 11.32 -7.74
C ASN A 72 6.83 12.69 -7.09
N VAL A 73 5.75 12.84 -6.32
CA VAL A 73 5.38 14.05 -5.57
C VAL A 73 5.62 13.89 -4.06
N GLY A 74 6.27 12.79 -3.66
CA GLY A 74 6.68 12.51 -2.29
C GLY A 74 8.10 12.99 -2.00
N ASP A 75 8.53 12.76 -0.76
CA ASP A 75 9.84 13.18 -0.24
C ASP A 75 10.90 12.05 -0.31
N VAL A 76 10.48 10.83 -0.67
CA VAL A 76 11.33 9.64 -0.81
C VAL A 76 11.23 9.05 -2.21
N ASN A 77 12.21 8.25 -2.62
CA ASN A 77 12.18 7.54 -3.90
C ASN A 77 10.98 6.57 -3.96
N ALA A 78 10.33 6.51 -5.12
CA ALA A 78 9.18 5.65 -5.37
C ALA A 78 9.55 4.62 -6.43
N THR A 79 9.27 3.34 -6.17
CA THR A 79 9.55 2.26 -7.13
C THR A 79 8.25 1.71 -7.68
N LEU A 80 8.02 1.87 -8.98
CA LEU A 80 6.82 1.37 -9.64
C LEU A 80 6.92 -0.14 -9.85
N SER A 81 5.89 -0.87 -9.43
CA SER A 81 5.84 -2.35 -9.46
C SER A 81 4.84 -2.86 -10.49
N THR A 82 3.63 -2.29 -10.49
CA THR A 82 2.53 -2.84 -11.28
C THR A 82 1.70 -1.74 -11.90
N ALA A 83 1.29 -1.93 -13.15
CA ALA A 83 0.32 -1.11 -13.84
C ALA A 83 -0.90 -1.96 -14.21
N TYR A 84 -2.08 -1.41 -13.96
CA TYR A 84 -3.37 -1.99 -14.32
C TYR A 84 -4.10 -1.07 -15.30
N LEU A 85 -4.70 -1.69 -16.29
CA LEU A 85 -5.64 -1.08 -17.22
C LEU A 85 -7.01 -1.65 -16.92
N VAL A 86 -7.98 -0.79 -16.57
CA VAL A 86 -9.30 -1.17 -16.11
C VAL A 86 -10.35 -0.49 -16.97
N ASP A 87 -11.40 -1.22 -17.32
CA ASP A 87 -12.63 -0.64 -17.88
C ASP A 87 -13.46 -0.05 -16.74
N PRO A 88 -13.65 1.28 -16.68
CA PRO A 88 -14.37 1.92 -15.59
C PRO A 88 -15.87 1.62 -15.57
N GLN A 89 -16.45 1.12 -16.67
CA GLN A 89 -17.89 0.81 -16.72
C GLN A 89 -18.20 -0.54 -16.07
N THR A 90 -17.33 -1.52 -16.29
CA THR A 90 -17.50 -2.90 -15.81
C THR A 90 -16.62 -3.22 -14.60
N ASN A 91 -15.73 -2.29 -14.21
CA ASN A 91 -14.67 -2.50 -13.22
C ASN A 91 -13.80 -3.73 -13.50
N SER A 92 -13.72 -4.16 -14.76
CA SER A 92 -12.94 -5.32 -15.17
C SER A 92 -11.52 -4.93 -15.56
N ILE A 93 -10.55 -5.74 -15.15
CA ILE A 93 -9.14 -5.54 -15.52
C ILE A 93 -8.96 -6.00 -16.97
N VAL A 94 -8.62 -5.07 -17.84
CA VAL A 94 -8.34 -5.30 -19.27
C VAL A 94 -6.92 -5.84 -19.46
N LYS A 95 -5.95 -5.27 -18.74
CA LYS A 95 -4.54 -5.68 -18.83
C LYS A 95 -3.80 -5.38 -17.52
N VAL A 96 -2.79 -6.19 -17.24
CA VAL A 96 -1.82 -5.97 -16.16
C VAL A 96 -0.42 -6.03 -16.73
N ASN A 97 0.45 -5.15 -16.24
CA ASN A 97 1.90 -5.21 -16.41
C ASN A 97 2.53 -5.19 -15.02
N ASP A 98 3.01 -6.35 -14.56
CA ASP A 98 3.60 -6.61 -13.26
C ASP A 98 5.14 -6.73 -13.31
N THR A 99 5.74 -6.35 -14.44
CA THR A 99 7.18 -6.43 -14.67
C THR A 99 7.89 -5.09 -14.47
N LEU A 100 7.19 -4.08 -13.95
CA LEU A 100 7.79 -2.77 -13.71
C LEU A 100 8.76 -2.87 -12.52
N ASN A 101 9.96 -2.32 -12.72
CA ASN A 101 10.94 -2.14 -11.65
C ASN A 101 11.69 -0.83 -11.91
N ILE A 102 10.94 0.27 -11.87
CA ILE A 102 11.43 1.60 -12.24
C ILE A 102 11.39 2.50 -11.01
N GLU A 103 12.55 2.98 -10.60
CA GLU A 103 12.70 3.93 -9.51
C GLU A 103 12.56 5.37 -10.02
N ILE A 104 11.78 6.19 -9.30
CA ILE A 104 11.54 7.60 -9.57
C ILE A 104 11.96 8.41 -8.35
N LYS A 105 12.95 9.28 -8.53
CA LYS A 105 13.40 10.20 -7.48
C LYS A 105 12.36 11.31 -7.22
N PRO A 106 12.26 11.85 -6.00
CA PRO A 106 11.40 12.98 -5.67
C PRO A 106 11.45 14.11 -6.70
N GLY A 107 10.30 14.64 -7.07
CA GLY A 107 10.15 15.76 -8.01
C GLY A 107 10.31 15.41 -9.49
N ASN A 108 10.76 14.19 -9.83
CA ASN A 108 10.97 13.77 -11.22
C ASN A 108 9.71 13.14 -11.82
N VAL A 109 9.65 13.20 -13.15
CA VAL A 109 8.63 12.55 -13.97
C VAL A 109 9.32 11.50 -14.83
N THR A 110 8.79 10.28 -14.82
CA THR A 110 9.29 9.18 -15.66
C THR A 110 8.18 8.73 -16.61
N PRO A 111 8.44 8.73 -17.93
CA PRO A 111 7.52 8.15 -18.90
C PRO A 111 7.62 6.62 -18.89
N LEU A 112 6.49 5.95 -18.72
CA LEU A 112 6.30 4.52 -18.95
C LEU A 112 5.83 4.34 -20.39
N ILE A 113 6.80 4.28 -21.30
CA ILE A 113 6.54 4.11 -22.73
C ILE A 113 5.92 2.74 -22.94
N ASN A 114 4.80 2.72 -23.67
CA ASN A 114 4.14 1.49 -24.07
C ASN A 114 3.86 0.53 -22.89
N VAL A 115 3.44 1.08 -21.75
CA VAL A 115 3.17 0.28 -20.55
C VAL A 115 2.09 -0.78 -20.80
N PHE A 116 1.16 -0.47 -21.72
CA PHE A 116 0.20 -1.42 -22.30
C PHE A 116 0.26 -1.31 -23.82
N GLU A 117 0.53 -2.43 -24.49
CA GLU A 117 0.61 -2.52 -25.95
C GLU A 117 -0.48 -3.44 -26.51
N ASN A 118 -0.86 -3.18 -27.77
CA ASN A 118 -1.75 -4.01 -28.56
C ASN A 118 -3.07 -4.32 -27.85
N ILE A 119 -3.65 -3.32 -27.18
CA ILE A 119 -4.95 -3.47 -26.51
C ILE A 119 -6.05 -3.39 -27.57
N PRO A 120 -6.85 -4.45 -27.79
CA PRO A 120 -7.91 -4.42 -28.79
C PRO A 120 -8.90 -3.28 -28.54
N ALA A 121 -9.32 -2.57 -29.59
CA ALA A 121 -10.23 -1.43 -29.42
C ALA A 121 -11.60 -1.80 -28.82
N GLY A 122 -12.03 -3.05 -29.00
CA GLY A 122 -13.25 -3.61 -28.39
C GLY A 122 -13.10 -4.09 -26.95
N SER A 123 -11.93 -3.91 -26.31
CA SER A 123 -11.72 -4.33 -24.91
C SER A 123 -12.38 -3.42 -23.87
N PHE A 124 -12.95 -2.29 -24.29
CA PHE A 124 -13.63 -1.34 -23.42
C PHE A 124 -15.09 -1.23 -23.79
N THR A 125 -15.96 -1.21 -22.80
CA THR A 125 -17.42 -1.04 -22.99
C THR A 125 -17.79 0.40 -23.34
N GLY A 126 -16.91 1.37 -23.02
CA GLY A 126 -17.07 2.78 -23.35
C GLY A 126 -15.77 3.42 -23.85
N ASN A 127 -15.81 4.74 -24.07
CA ASN A 127 -14.68 5.50 -24.65
C ASN A 127 -13.71 6.04 -23.59
N THR A 128 -13.53 5.33 -22.48
CA THR A 128 -12.64 5.75 -21.38
C THR A 128 -11.94 4.55 -20.80
N ALA A 129 -10.67 4.72 -20.44
CA ALA A 129 -9.88 3.73 -19.72
C ALA A 129 -9.41 4.30 -18.38
N LEU A 130 -9.33 3.45 -17.37
CA LEU A 130 -8.76 3.78 -16.07
C LEU A 130 -7.38 3.12 -15.95
N VAL A 131 -6.35 3.94 -15.86
CA VAL A 131 -4.98 3.51 -15.60
C VAL A 131 -4.72 3.60 -14.11
N ARG A 132 -4.25 2.51 -13.51
CA ARG A 132 -3.80 2.47 -12.11
C ARG A 132 -2.36 2.02 -12.06
N ILE A 133 -1.52 2.77 -11.36
CA ILE A 133 -0.11 2.44 -11.12
C ILE A 133 0.08 2.19 -9.63
N VAL A 134 0.80 1.14 -9.29
CA VAL A 134 1.06 0.71 -7.92
C VAL A 134 2.57 0.60 -7.69
N THR A 135 3.03 1.13 -6.57
CA THR A 135 4.44 1.05 -6.15
C THR A 135 4.71 -0.21 -5.31
N THR A 136 5.98 -0.57 -5.14
CA THR A 136 6.38 -1.73 -4.32
C THR A 136 5.90 -1.64 -2.87
N ASN A 137 5.71 -0.41 -2.37
CA ASN A 137 5.23 -0.16 -1.01
C ASN A 137 3.70 -0.06 -0.94
N GLY A 138 2.97 -0.26 -2.05
CA GLY A 138 1.51 -0.28 -2.09
C GLY A 138 0.85 1.09 -2.27
N VAL A 139 1.60 2.13 -2.67
CA VAL A 139 1.02 3.43 -3.01
C VAL A 139 0.40 3.35 -4.40
N GLU A 140 -0.85 3.78 -4.54
CA GLU A 140 -1.56 3.73 -5.82
C GLU A 140 -1.85 5.13 -6.37
N ALA A 141 -1.67 5.31 -7.68
CA ALA A 141 -2.16 6.45 -8.43
C ALA A 141 -3.11 5.98 -9.52
N THR A 142 -4.23 6.67 -9.68
CA THR A 142 -5.23 6.36 -10.72
C THR A 142 -5.47 7.57 -11.60
N TYR A 143 -5.63 7.34 -12.90
CA TYR A 143 -5.96 8.36 -13.89
C TYR A 143 -6.95 7.81 -14.90
N MET A 144 -8.00 8.59 -15.19
CA MET A 144 -8.99 8.25 -16.19
C MET A 144 -8.69 9.01 -17.48
N VAL A 145 -8.55 8.29 -18.58
CA VAL A 145 -8.20 8.84 -19.89
C VAL A 145 -9.29 8.51 -20.91
N PRO A 146 -9.72 9.48 -21.74
CA PRO A 146 -10.60 9.20 -22.86
C PRO A 146 -9.85 8.46 -23.97
N LEU A 147 -10.48 7.44 -24.53
CA LEU A 147 -10.03 6.74 -25.73
C LEU A 147 -10.53 7.54 -26.94
N LYS A 148 -9.60 8.00 -27.78
CA LYS A 148 -9.88 8.72 -29.02
C LYS A 148 -9.52 7.87 -30.23
#